data_AF-A0A2T0KZA9-F1
#
_entry.id   AF-A0A2T0KZA9-F1
#
_cell.length_a   1.000
_cell.length_b   1.000
_cell.length_c   1.000
_cell.angle_alpha   90.00
_cell.angle_beta   90.00
_cell.angle_gamma   90.00
#
_symmetry.space_group_name_H-M   'P 1'
#
loop_
_entity.id
_entity.type
_entity.pdbx_description
1 polymer ?
#
loop_
_entity_poly.entity_id
_entity_poly.type
_entity_poly.pdbx_seq_one_letter_code
_entity_poly.pdbx_strand_id
1 'polypeptide(L)'
;MEIDFEAITEYQRYKLMASLIVPRPIALVTTLGADGTINAAPFSMFNMLGEEPPIVMISINRVADGTLKDTAVNIVRTGEFVVHLADEAIADKMHRCGERLPPNVSELAEVGLTPVPSSHVEPPRIAEAPVAFECTTWETLETTSRQIFIGRVHRLHARDELIDTQTWRVRLQHYFPVGRFGASDYVTTRDRFSLG
;
A
#
# COMPACT_ATOMS: atom_id res chain seq x y z
N MET A 1 -6.51 -10.33 30.61
CA MET A 1 -5.12 -9.85 30.70
C MET A 1 -5.14 -8.39 30.30
N GLU A 2 -4.43 -7.55 31.03
CA GLU A 2 -4.28 -6.13 30.76
C GLU A 2 -2.79 -5.85 30.54
N ILE A 3 -2.46 -5.02 29.55
CA ILE A 3 -1.07 -4.67 29.21
C ILE A 3 -1.00 -3.15 29.13
N ASP A 4 -0.19 -2.54 29.99
CA ASP A 4 0.14 -1.13 29.90
C ASP A 4 1.16 -0.89 28.77
N PHE A 5 0.77 -0.07 27.78
CA PHE A 5 1.59 0.22 26.61
C PHE A 5 2.72 1.22 26.91
N GLU A 6 2.64 1.96 28.01
CA GLU A 6 3.71 2.85 28.48
C GLU A 6 4.85 2.05 29.13
N ALA A 7 4.53 0.90 29.72
CA ALA A 7 5.48 0.03 30.42
C ALA A 7 6.27 -0.94 29.52
N ILE A 8 6.01 -0.97 28.21
CA ILE A 8 6.66 -1.88 27.26
C ILE A 8 7.50 -1.15 26.21
N THR A 9 8.38 -1.88 25.53
CA THR A 9 9.24 -1.33 24.47
C THR A 9 8.46 -1.03 23.18
N GLU A 10 9.03 -0.19 22.32
CA GLU A 10 8.46 0.09 20.99
C GLU A 10 8.26 -1.19 20.16
N TYR A 11 9.24 -2.10 20.18
CA TYR A 11 9.15 -3.35 19.42
C TYR A 11 8.04 -4.27 19.95
N GLN A 12 7.82 -4.32 21.27
CA GLN A 12 6.70 -5.04 21.86
C GLN A 12 5.35 -4.41 21.45
N ARG A 13 5.22 -3.07 21.49
CA ARG A 13 4.04 -2.37 20.98
C ARG A 13 3.77 -2.73 19.52
N TYR A 14 4.79 -2.67 18.66
CA TYR A 14 4.68 -3.04 17.25
C TYR A 14 4.19 -4.49 17.07
N LYS A 15 4.80 -5.47 17.76
CA LYS A 15 4.41 -6.87 17.63
C LYS A 15 2.95 -7.11 18.01
N LEU A 16 2.49 -6.50 19.11
CA LEU A 16 1.11 -6.64 19.57
C LEU A 16 0.14 -5.97 18.59
N MET A 17 0.38 -4.71 18.22
CA MET A 17 -0.50 -3.98 17.30
C MET A 17 -0.56 -4.64 15.92
N ALA A 18 0.59 -5.05 15.36
CA ALA A 18 0.65 -5.69 14.05
C ALA A 18 0.09 -7.12 14.03
N SER A 19 -0.20 -7.72 15.18
CA SER A 19 -0.82 -9.05 15.25
C SER A 19 -2.29 -9.01 15.67
N LEU A 20 -2.72 -7.94 16.35
CA LEU A 20 -4.10 -7.77 16.83
C LEU A 20 -4.95 -6.91 15.87
N ILE A 21 -4.34 -5.98 15.15
CA ILE A 21 -5.02 -5.18 14.11
C ILE A 21 -4.84 -5.92 12.78
N VAL A 22 -5.74 -6.86 12.52
CA VAL A 22 -5.70 -7.79 11.39
C VAL A 22 -7.12 -8.16 10.92
N PRO A 23 -7.30 -8.58 9.66
CA PRO A 23 -6.32 -8.50 8.58
C PRO A 23 -6.14 -7.04 8.12
N ARG A 24 -4.91 -6.66 7.76
CA ARG A 24 -4.62 -5.33 7.25
C ARG A 24 -4.65 -5.34 5.72
N PRO A 25 -5.30 -4.35 5.07
CA PRO A 25 -5.14 -4.18 3.64
C PRO A 25 -3.68 -3.83 3.33
N ILE A 26 -3.24 -4.16 2.12
CA ILE A 26 -1.87 -3.93 1.66
C ILE A 26 -1.90 -2.94 0.51
N ALA A 27 -1.18 -1.85 0.66
CA ALA A 27 -0.84 -0.94 -0.42
C ALA A 27 0.49 -1.37 -1.05
N LEU A 28 0.47 -1.86 -2.30
CA LEU A 28 1.67 -1.94 -3.12
C LEU A 28 1.86 -0.59 -3.82
N VAL A 29 2.88 0.15 -3.41
CA VAL A 29 3.03 1.57 -3.78
C VAL A 29 4.13 1.72 -4.81
N THR A 30 3.82 2.34 -5.95
CA THR A 30 4.82 2.76 -6.92
C THR A 30 5.13 4.25 -6.78
N THR A 31 6.42 4.59 -6.92
CA THR A 31 6.95 5.95 -6.96
C THR A 31 8.08 6.03 -7.97
N LEU A 32 8.54 7.23 -8.30
CA LEU A 32 9.70 7.44 -9.16
C LEU A 32 10.89 7.93 -8.35
N GLY A 33 12.08 7.39 -8.63
CA GLY A 33 13.38 7.87 -8.19
C GLY A 33 13.79 9.15 -8.93
N ALA A 34 14.83 9.83 -8.44
CA ALA A 34 15.29 11.10 -9.04
C ALA A 34 15.91 10.89 -10.45
N ASP A 35 16.35 9.67 -10.74
CA ASP A 35 16.88 9.20 -12.01
C ASP A 35 15.80 8.59 -12.92
N GLY A 36 14.52 8.63 -12.50
CA GLY A 36 13.41 7.99 -13.20
C GLY A 36 13.23 6.50 -12.90
N THR A 37 14.05 5.91 -12.01
CA THR A 37 13.87 4.51 -11.60
C THR A 37 12.51 4.31 -10.95
N ILE A 38 11.75 3.30 -11.39
CA ILE A 38 10.47 2.96 -10.77
C ILE A 38 10.73 2.16 -9.50
N ASN A 39 10.36 2.72 -8.35
CA ASN A 39 10.38 2.03 -7.06
C ASN A 39 9.00 1.42 -6.80
N ALA A 40 8.93 0.18 -6.30
CA ALA A 40 7.70 -0.44 -5.82
C ALA A 40 7.88 -1.17 -4.49
N ALA A 41 7.05 -0.90 -3.49
CA ALA A 41 7.13 -1.58 -2.20
C ALA A 41 5.76 -1.78 -1.53
N PRO A 42 5.53 -2.90 -0.80
CA PRO A 42 4.29 -3.17 -0.09
C PRO A 42 4.26 -2.59 1.34
N PHE A 43 3.14 -1.99 1.71
CA PHE A 43 2.88 -1.43 3.04
C PHE A 43 1.53 -1.90 3.58
N SER A 44 1.55 -2.54 4.75
CA SER A 44 0.30 -2.99 5.43
C SER A 44 -0.19 -2.04 6.51
N MET A 45 0.51 -0.92 6.74
CA MET A 45 -0.02 0.19 7.53
C MET A 45 -0.66 1.16 6.54
N PHE A 46 -1.83 0.76 6.05
CA PHE A 46 -2.60 1.42 4.99
C PHE A 46 -4.09 1.34 5.32
N ASN A 47 -4.84 2.40 5.03
CA ASN A 47 -6.31 2.40 5.07
C ASN A 47 -6.92 3.60 4.32
N MET A 48 -8.22 3.57 4.05
CA MET A 48 -9.02 4.74 3.67
C MET A 48 -9.29 5.62 4.90
N LEU A 49 -9.25 6.94 4.75
CA LEU A 49 -9.53 7.89 5.83
C LEU A 49 -10.82 8.69 5.63
N GLY A 50 -11.29 8.85 4.39
CA GLY A 50 -12.52 9.58 4.08
C GLY A 50 -12.79 9.69 2.59
N GLU A 51 -14.01 10.04 2.23
CA GLU A 51 -14.51 10.15 0.86
C GLU A 51 -14.67 11.60 0.37
N GLU A 52 -14.70 12.59 1.27
CA GLU A 52 -14.83 14.02 0.94
C GLU A 52 -13.84 14.87 1.77
N PRO A 53 -12.63 15.15 1.26
CA PRO A 53 -12.08 14.65 -0.01
C PRO A 53 -11.74 13.14 0.05
N PRO A 54 -11.61 12.45 -1.09
CA PRO A 54 -11.25 11.04 -1.13
C PRO A 54 -9.77 10.85 -0.74
N ILE A 55 -9.52 10.39 0.49
CA ILE A 55 -8.17 10.30 1.05
C ILE A 55 -7.86 8.91 1.62
N VAL A 56 -6.60 8.50 1.45
CA VAL A 56 -6.02 7.29 2.03
C VAL A 56 -4.79 7.62 2.85
N MET A 57 -4.39 6.75 3.77
CA MET A 57 -3.13 6.88 4.52
C MET A 57 -2.17 5.75 4.19
N ILE A 58 -0.87 6.05 4.17
CA ILE A 58 0.22 5.06 4.17
C ILE A 58 1.26 5.46 5.23
N SER A 59 1.59 4.54 6.13
CA SER A 59 2.61 4.76 7.16
C SER A 59 3.87 3.95 6.87
N ILE A 60 4.93 4.67 6.51
CA ILE A 60 6.21 4.13 6.11
C ILE A 60 7.17 4.18 7.30
N ASN A 61 7.73 3.03 7.68
CA ASN A 61 8.74 2.96 8.73
C ASN A 61 10.09 3.47 8.23
N ARG A 62 10.89 4.02 9.15
CA ARG A 62 12.29 4.34 8.92
C ARG A 62 13.14 3.06 8.80
N VAL A 63 14.27 3.18 8.12
CA VAL A 63 15.34 2.16 8.08
C VAL A 63 16.03 2.12 9.46
N ALA A 64 16.78 1.06 9.75
CA ALA A 64 17.42 0.86 11.06
C ALA A 64 18.38 1.99 11.48
N ASP A 65 18.95 2.72 10.52
CA ASP A 65 19.79 3.90 10.73
C ASP A 65 19.00 5.22 10.86
N GLY A 66 17.67 5.15 10.89
CA GLY A 66 16.77 6.30 11.00
C GLY A 66 16.44 6.98 9.68
N THR A 67 17.06 6.58 8.57
CA THR A 67 16.79 7.16 7.25
C THR A 67 15.42 6.76 6.70
N LEU A 68 14.94 7.51 5.71
CA LEU A 68 13.69 7.20 5.01
C LEU A 68 13.91 6.08 4.00
N LYS A 69 12.89 5.24 3.79
CA LYS A 69 12.85 4.30 2.65
C LYS A 69 12.71 5.08 1.34
N ASP A 70 13.18 4.50 0.24
CA ASP A 70 13.12 5.10 -1.09
C ASP A 70 11.72 5.57 -1.47
N THR A 71 10.67 4.78 -1.15
CA THR A 71 9.27 5.21 -1.34
C THR A 71 8.96 6.55 -0.64
N ALA A 72 9.36 6.71 0.63
CA ALA A 72 9.13 7.95 1.36
C ALA A 72 9.96 9.11 0.83
N VAL A 73 11.24 8.87 0.48
CA VAL A 73 12.11 9.87 -0.18
C VAL A 73 11.47 10.37 -1.47
N ASN A 74 10.94 9.45 -2.28
CA ASN A 74 10.32 9.77 -3.55
C ASN A 74 9.01 10.55 -3.39
N ILE A 75 8.14 10.18 -2.43
CA ILE A 75 6.90 10.90 -2.16
C ILE A 75 7.19 12.31 -1.63
N VAL A 76 8.17 12.47 -0.72
CA VAL A 76 8.58 13.81 -0.23
C VAL A 76 9.04 14.70 -1.39
N ARG A 77 9.78 14.14 -2.34
CA ARG A 77 10.33 14.90 -3.47
C ARG A 77 9.27 15.27 -4.52
N THR A 78 8.40 14.34 -4.86
CA THR A 78 7.48 14.46 -6.01
C THR A 78 6.07 14.85 -5.59
N GLY A 79 5.67 14.49 -4.37
CA GLY A 79 4.29 14.58 -3.92
C GLY A 79 3.38 13.52 -4.54
N GLU A 80 3.88 12.59 -5.34
CA GLU A 80 3.06 11.68 -6.17
C GLU A 80 3.36 10.20 -5.91
N PHE A 81 2.31 9.37 -5.99
CA PHE A 81 2.41 7.93 -5.86
C PHE A 81 1.16 7.23 -6.39
N VAL A 82 1.27 5.93 -6.67
CA VAL A 82 0.10 5.08 -6.98
C VAL A 82 -0.02 3.98 -5.95
N VAL A 83 -1.23 3.80 -5.41
CA VAL A 83 -1.56 2.74 -4.46
C VAL A 83 -2.28 1.61 -5.16
N HIS A 84 -1.69 0.41 -5.16
CA HIS A 84 -2.30 -0.79 -5.71
C HIS A 84 -2.81 -1.69 -4.59
N LEU A 85 -3.98 -2.28 -4.81
CA LEU A 85 -4.43 -3.41 -3.99
C LEU A 85 -4.01 -4.71 -4.69
N ALA A 86 -3.58 -5.70 -3.93
CA ALA A 86 -3.10 -6.97 -4.44
C ALA A 86 -4.14 -8.07 -4.22
N ASP A 87 -4.39 -8.89 -5.25
CA ASP A 87 -5.13 -10.14 -5.16
C ASP A 87 -4.18 -11.33 -5.06
N GLU A 88 -4.74 -12.53 -4.98
CA GLU A 88 -3.96 -13.78 -4.89
C GLU A 88 -3.01 -13.98 -6.08
N ALA A 89 -3.37 -13.51 -7.28
CA ALA A 89 -2.58 -13.72 -8.49
C ALA A 89 -1.25 -12.94 -8.46
N ILE A 90 -1.22 -11.77 -7.81
CA ILE A 90 0.00 -10.96 -7.68
C ILE A 90 0.60 -10.97 -6.26
N ALA A 91 0.06 -11.76 -5.33
CA ALA A 91 0.45 -11.73 -3.92
C ALA A 91 1.94 -12.05 -3.69
N ASP A 92 2.46 -13.09 -4.36
CA ASP A 92 3.88 -13.47 -4.27
C ASP A 92 4.80 -12.37 -4.80
N LYS A 93 4.51 -11.85 -5.99
CA LYS A 93 5.27 -10.74 -6.60
C LYS A 93 5.21 -9.48 -5.74
N MET A 94 4.04 -9.13 -5.22
CA MET A 94 3.86 -8.02 -4.29
C MET A 94 4.69 -8.20 -3.01
N HIS A 95 4.75 -9.42 -2.45
CA HIS A 95 5.56 -9.71 -1.28
C HIS A 95 7.05 -9.51 -1.57
N ARG A 96 7.53 -10.00 -2.72
CA ARG A 96 8.93 -9.88 -3.16
C ARG A 96 9.36 -8.44 -3.45
N CYS A 97 8.45 -7.54 -3.81
CA CYS A 97 8.74 -6.09 -3.85
C CYS A 97 9.10 -5.50 -2.47
N GLY A 98 8.96 -6.25 -1.37
CA GLY A 98 9.41 -5.84 -0.05
C GLY A 98 10.89 -6.12 0.23
N GLU A 99 11.59 -6.83 -0.67
CA GLU A 99 13.01 -7.11 -0.56
C GLU A 99 13.85 -5.83 -0.74
N ARG A 100 15.01 -5.77 -0.09
CA ARG A 100 15.88 -4.60 -0.16
C ARG A 100 16.75 -4.68 -1.43
N LEU A 101 16.41 -3.88 -2.43
CA LEU A 101 17.23 -3.68 -3.63
C LEU A 101 18.04 -2.37 -3.55
N PRO A 102 19.06 -2.20 -4.40
CA PRO A 102 19.71 -0.90 -4.59
C PRO A 102 18.70 0.14 -5.12
N PRO A 103 18.82 1.44 -4.75
CA PRO A 103 17.83 2.47 -5.12
C PRO A 103 17.64 2.70 -6.63
N ASN A 104 18.59 2.27 -7.45
CA ASN A 104 18.58 2.40 -8.91
C ASN A 104 18.12 1.11 -9.63
N VAL A 105 17.53 0.15 -8.89
CA VAL A 105 17.00 -1.10 -9.42
C VAL A 105 15.50 -1.15 -9.15
N SER A 106 14.71 -1.36 -10.20
CA SER A 106 13.25 -1.44 -10.08
C SER A 106 12.80 -2.80 -9.57
N GLU A 107 12.04 -2.82 -8.47
CA GLU A 107 11.44 -4.05 -7.95
C GLU A 107 10.45 -4.66 -8.95
N LEU A 108 9.71 -3.83 -9.72
CA LEU A 108 8.77 -4.34 -10.72
C LEU A 108 9.47 -5.18 -11.79
N ALA A 109 10.65 -4.74 -12.25
CA ALA A 109 11.45 -5.47 -13.22
C ALA A 109 11.94 -6.80 -12.62
N GLU A 110 12.40 -6.79 -11.37
CA GLU A 110 12.90 -7.98 -10.65
C GLU A 110 11.81 -9.05 -10.44
N VAL A 111 10.58 -8.63 -10.14
CA VAL A 111 9.47 -9.57 -9.90
C VAL A 111 8.63 -9.85 -11.15
N GLY A 112 8.95 -9.22 -12.28
CA GLY A 112 8.24 -9.37 -13.55
C GLY A 112 6.80 -8.84 -13.50
N LEU A 113 6.60 -7.65 -12.94
CA LEU A 113 5.37 -6.86 -13.03
C LEU A 113 5.50 -5.77 -14.08
N THR A 114 4.42 -5.49 -14.82
CA THR A 114 4.46 -4.62 -15.99
C THR A 114 4.04 -3.19 -15.62
N PRO A 115 4.94 -2.19 -15.68
CA PRO A 115 4.55 -0.80 -15.48
C PRO A 115 3.75 -0.31 -16.69
N VAL A 116 2.67 0.42 -16.42
CA VAL A 116 1.82 1.10 -17.40
C VAL A 116 1.64 2.56 -17.00
N PRO A 117 1.61 3.51 -17.96
CA PRO A 117 1.44 4.92 -17.62
C PRO A 117 0.16 5.18 -16.82
N SER A 118 0.33 6.04 -15.82
CA SER A 118 -0.77 6.68 -15.08
C SER A 118 -1.35 7.83 -15.90
N SER A 119 -2.55 8.28 -15.54
CA SER A 119 -3.30 9.30 -16.29
C SER A 119 -3.28 10.69 -15.65
N HIS A 120 -2.89 10.77 -14.38
CA HIS A 120 -2.90 11.97 -13.54
C HIS A 120 -1.58 12.22 -12.82
N VAL A 121 -0.83 11.18 -12.46
CA VAL A 121 0.48 11.28 -11.79
C VAL A 121 1.60 10.66 -12.62
N GLU A 122 2.86 10.99 -12.33
CA GLU A 122 4.03 10.45 -13.05
C GLU A 122 4.33 8.97 -12.72
N PRO A 123 4.27 8.49 -11.45
CA PRO A 123 4.56 7.10 -11.16
C PRO A 123 3.59 6.15 -11.88
N PRO A 124 4.09 5.07 -12.51
CA PRO A 124 3.25 4.18 -13.30
C PRO A 124 2.35 3.32 -12.41
N ARG A 125 1.24 2.88 -12.97
CA ARG A 125 0.43 1.79 -12.43
C ARG A 125 1.02 0.42 -12.80
N ILE A 126 0.59 -0.63 -12.11
CA ILE A 126 0.95 -2.02 -12.39
C ILE A 126 -0.19 -2.67 -13.19
N ALA A 127 0.11 -3.21 -14.38
CA ALA A 127 -0.91 -3.75 -15.28
C ALA A 127 -1.65 -4.94 -14.67
N GLU A 128 -0.94 -5.77 -13.92
CA GLU A 128 -1.48 -6.98 -13.30
C GLU A 128 -2.32 -6.68 -12.04
N ALA A 129 -2.23 -5.48 -11.47
CA ALA A 129 -2.96 -5.15 -10.24
C ALA A 129 -4.48 -5.04 -10.50
N PRO A 130 -5.34 -5.63 -9.64
CA PRO A 130 -6.78 -5.53 -9.79
C PRO A 130 -7.30 -4.09 -9.65
N VAL A 131 -6.67 -3.28 -8.79
CA VAL A 131 -7.06 -1.91 -8.47
C VAL A 131 -5.80 -1.05 -8.30
N ALA A 132 -5.84 0.17 -8.81
CA ALA A 132 -4.83 1.20 -8.62
C ALA A 132 -5.48 2.57 -8.36
N PHE A 133 -5.00 3.28 -7.34
CA PHE A 133 -5.39 4.66 -7.02
C PHE A 133 -4.23 5.60 -7.31
N GLU A 134 -4.43 6.56 -8.20
CA GLU A 134 -3.45 7.61 -8.46
C GLU A 134 -3.61 8.73 -7.43
N CYS A 135 -2.53 9.03 -6.70
CA CYS A 135 -2.58 9.87 -5.51
C CYS A 135 -1.55 10.99 -5.55
N THR A 136 -1.95 12.17 -5.05
CA THR A 136 -1.00 13.21 -4.63
C THR A 136 -1.01 13.36 -3.12
N THR A 137 0.08 13.84 -2.55
CA THR A 137 0.19 14.12 -1.12
C THR A 137 -0.79 15.22 -0.74
N TRP A 138 -1.66 14.92 0.21
CA TRP A 138 -2.59 15.86 0.82
C TRP A 138 -2.01 16.46 2.10
N GLU A 139 -1.46 15.60 2.96
CA GLU A 139 -0.85 15.99 4.23
C GLU A 139 0.19 14.94 4.66
N THR A 140 1.14 15.35 5.49
CA THR A 140 2.13 14.45 6.08
C THR A 140 2.18 14.59 7.59
N LEU A 141 2.26 13.47 8.29
CA LEU A 141 2.55 13.41 9.72
C LEU A 141 3.86 12.67 9.94
N GLU A 142 4.60 13.07 10.97
CA GLU A 142 5.85 12.43 11.34
C GLU A 142 5.81 11.97 12.79
N THR A 143 6.33 10.77 13.02
CA THR A 143 6.64 10.26 14.35
C THR A 143 8.11 9.85 14.38
N THR A 144 8.63 9.56 15.58
CA THR A 144 10.01 9.10 15.76
C THR A 144 10.37 7.93 14.85
N SER A 145 9.44 7.00 14.58
CA SER A 145 9.73 5.80 13.79
C SER A 145 9.15 5.79 12.37
N ARG A 146 8.31 6.76 12.01
CA ARG A 146 7.51 6.69 10.78
C ARG A 146 7.30 8.05 10.13
N GLN A 147 7.25 8.02 8.80
CA GLN A 147 6.64 9.07 8.01
C GLN A 147 5.29 8.58 7.50
N ILE A 148 4.24 9.36 7.73
CA ILE A 148 2.86 9.03 7.40
C ILE A 148 2.41 10.00 6.33
N PHE A 149 1.95 9.45 5.21
CA PHE A 149 1.43 10.22 4.09
C PHE A 149 -0.08 10.03 4.03
N ILE A 150 -0.81 11.14 3.99
CA ILE A 150 -2.22 11.17 3.61
C ILE A 150 -2.24 11.54 2.13
N GLY A 151 -2.75 10.65 1.28
CA GLY A 151 -2.87 10.85 -0.16
C GLY A 151 -4.29 11.18 -0.57
N ARG A 152 -4.47 12.21 -1.39
CA ARG A 152 -5.72 12.48 -2.09
C ARG A 152 -5.77 11.65 -3.37
N VAL A 153 -6.83 10.88 -3.54
CA VAL A 153 -7.09 10.06 -4.72
C VAL A 153 -7.70 10.92 -5.82
N HIS A 154 -7.12 10.87 -7.03
CA HIS A 154 -7.63 11.60 -8.20
C HIS A 154 -8.19 10.69 -9.29
N ARG A 155 -7.65 9.47 -9.39
CA ARG A 155 -8.08 8.46 -10.35
C ARG A 155 -8.12 7.08 -9.70
N LEU A 156 -9.10 6.30 -10.11
CA LEU A 156 -9.22 4.88 -9.82
C LEU A 156 -9.14 4.13 -11.16
N HIS A 157 -8.20 3.20 -11.26
CA HIS A 157 -8.18 2.16 -12.27
C HIS A 157 -8.58 0.84 -11.61
N ALA A 158 -9.47 0.09 -12.24
CA ALA A 158 -9.82 -1.26 -11.84
C ALA A 158 -9.92 -2.14 -13.09
N ARG A 159 -9.76 -3.46 -12.95
CA ARG A 159 -10.10 -4.38 -14.04
C ARG A 159 -11.59 -4.24 -14.39
N ASP A 160 -11.91 -4.36 -15.67
CA ASP A 160 -13.23 -4.02 -16.23
C ASP A 160 -14.40 -4.75 -15.54
N GLU A 161 -14.16 -5.97 -15.07
CA GLU A 161 -15.16 -6.80 -14.38
C GLU A 161 -15.42 -6.40 -12.93
N LEU A 162 -14.64 -5.48 -12.34
CA LEU A 162 -14.71 -5.21 -10.90
C LEU A 162 -15.74 -4.14 -10.52
N ILE A 163 -16.01 -3.16 -11.39
CA ILE A 163 -16.85 -2.01 -11.03
C ILE A 163 -18.04 -1.93 -11.98
N ASP A 164 -19.24 -1.89 -11.39
CA ASP A 164 -20.46 -1.51 -12.09
C ASP A 164 -20.71 -0.01 -11.93
N THR A 165 -20.47 0.76 -12.98
CA THR A 165 -20.66 2.22 -12.99
C THR A 165 -22.11 2.66 -13.21
N GLN A 166 -23.03 1.73 -13.48
CA GLN A 166 -24.46 2.03 -13.47
C GLN A 166 -25.01 2.10 -12.04
N THR A 167 -24.51 1.23 -11.16
CA THR A 167 -24.95 1.16 -9.76
C THR A 167 -23.92 1.65 -8.75
N TRP A 168 -22.71 2.02 -9.21
CA TRP A 168 -21.56 2.42 -8.40
C TRP A 168 -21.19 1.37 -7.34
N ARG A 169 -21.21 0.09 -7.72
CA ARG A 169 -20.88 -1.04 -6.85
C ARG A 169 -19.70 -1.84 -7.35
N VAL A 170 -18.93 -2.37 -6.41
CA VAL A 170 -17.91 -3.39 -6.70
C VAL A 170 -18.59 -4.75 -6.87
N ARG A 171 -18.26 -5.48 -7.93
CA ARG A 171 -18.67 -6.87 -8.14
C ARG A 171 -17.83 -7.78 -7.23
N LEU A 172 -18.23 -7.88 -5.97
CA LEU A 172 -17.48 -8.57 -4.92
C LEU A 172 -17.16 -10.04 -5.25
N GLN A 173 -17.95 -10.70 -6.10
CA GLN A 173 -17.69 -12.05 -6.60
C GLN A 173 -16.46 -12.18 -7.52
N HIS A 174 -15.90 -11.06 -7.98
CA HIS A 174 -14.71 -11.00 -8.82
C HIS A 174 -13.51 -10.35 -8.11
N TYR A 175 -13.72 -9.82 -6.90
CA TYR A 175 -12.71 -9.06 -6.19
C TYR A 175 -12.24 -9.80 -4.95
N PHE A 176 -11.02 -10.35 -4.95
CA PHE A 176 -10.45 -11.12 -3.84
C PHE A 176 -9.06 -10.59 -3.43
N PRO A 177 -9.00 -9.40 -2.80
CA PRO A 177 -7.73 -8.89 -2.29
C PRO A 177 -7.17 -9.79 -1.18
N VAL A 178 -5.85 -9.84 -1.05
CA VAL A 178 -5.16 -10.47 0.08
C VAL A 178 -4.95 -9.48 1.21
N GLY A 179 -5.07 -9.96 2.45
CA GLY A 179 -4.78 -9.18 3.65
C GLY A 179 -3.49 -9.64 4.32
N ARG A 180 -2.73 -8.71 4.90
CA ARG A 180 -1.60 -9.06 5.76
C ARG A 180 -2.09 -9.42 7.15
N PHE A 181 -1.58 -10.52 7.69
CA PHE A 181 -1.88 -10.97 9.05
C PHE A 181 -0.65 -10.79 9.97
N GLY A 182 -0.69 -11.40 11.15
CA GLY A 182 0.44 -11.41 12.09
C GLY A 182 1.69 -12.08 11.50
N ALA A 183 2.87 -11.64 11.94
CA ALA A 183 4.16 -12.14 11.45
C ALA A 183 4.27 -12.12 9.90
N SER A 184 4.46 -13.28 9.29
CA SER A 184 4.63 -13.44 7.84
C SER A 184 3.37 -13.96 7.16
N ASP A 185 2.26 -14.12 7.89
CA ASP A 185 1.05 -14.74 7.36
C ASP A 185 0.23 -13.75 6.52
N TYR A 186 -0.48 -14.31 5.55
CA TYR A 186 -1.45 -13.63 4.69
C TYR A 186 -2.78 -14.38 4.75
N VAL A 187 -3.88 -13.67 4.54
CA VAL A 187 -5.22 -14.25 4.45
C VAL A 187 -5.87 -13.91 3.13
N THR A 188 -6.69 -14.83 2.62
CA THR A 188 -7.57 -14.57 1.47
C THR A 188 -8.90 -14.00 1.96
N THR A 189 -9.65 -13.37 1.07
CA THR A 189 -10.99 -12.85 1.36
C THR A 189 -12.08 -13.74 0.77
N ARG A 190 -11.86 -15.06 0.66
CA ARG A 190 -12.80 -15.99 0.01
C ARG A 190 -14.00 -16.37 0.86
N ASP A 191 -13.79 -16.49 2.18
CA ASP A 191 -14.87 -16.78 3.11
C ASP A 191 -15.46 -15.47 3.64
N ARG A 192 -16.68 -15.16 3.21
CA ARG A 192 -17.39 -13.92 3.54
C ARG A 192 -18.78 -14.26 4.03
N PHE A 193 -19.20 -13.58 5.08
CA PHE A 193 -20.56 -13.62 5.59
C PHE A 193 -21.12 -12.20 5.66
N SER A 194 -22.45 -12.10 5.55
CA SER A 194 -23.16 -10.83 5.68
C SER A 194 -23.77 -10.75 7.06
N LEU A 195 -23.59 -9.60 7.71
CA LEU A 195 -24.38 -9.18 8.86
C LEU A 195 -25.38 -8.13 8.36
N GLY A 196 -26.64 -8.28 8.76
CA GLY A 196 -27.72 -7.37 8.39
C GLY A 196 -27.64 -6.02 9.08
#